data_AF-A0A844KDH6-F1
#
_entry.id   AF-A0A844KDH6-F1
#
_cell.length_a   1.000
_cell.length_b   1.000
_cell.length_c   1.000
_cell.angle_alpha   90.00
_cell.angle_beta   90.00
_cell.angle_gamma   90.00
#
_symmetry.space_group_name_H-M   'P 1'
#
loop_
_entity.id
_entity.type
_entity.pdbx_description
1 polymer ?
#
loop_
_entity_poly.entity_id
_entity_poly.type
_entity_poly.pdbx_seq_one_letter_code
_entity_poly.pdbx_strand_id
1 'polypeptide(L)'
;MLDHVEKIFADMKPMMKKLKKASYKVNMEAFIENHGHYFREMTEYTENASDKETAAKELAVDFTDKVYDAYVSPKKGKIDSAVQTDLNFFMIYYVFPAILLTEHDDAKLIADHLCSRWGEKFKNSKIQYTDYDSLYVSFREKIFGIF
;
A
#
# COMPACT_ATOMS: atom_id res chain seq x y z
N MET A 1 16.37 3.49 5.52
CA MET A 1 15.62 2.43 4.82
C MET A 1 14.32 3.06 4.41
N LEU A 2 13.86 2.91 3.17
CA LEU A 2 12.61 3.49 2.66
C LEU A 2 12.44 4.97 3.02
N ASP A 3 13.49 5.76 2.80
CA ASP A 3 13.53 7.16 3.22
C ASP A 3 12.45 7.96 2.46
N HIS A 4 11.59 8.64 3.20
CA HIS A 4 10.45 9.39 2.68
C HIS A 4 9.33 8.57 2.03
N VAL A 5 9.19 7.28 2.32
CA VAL A 5 8.13 6.42 1.76
C VAL A 5 6.72 6.93 2.05
N GLU A 6 6.51 7.74 3.09
CA GLU A 6 5.22 8.39 3.36
C GLU A 6 4.75 9.26 2.18
N LYS A 7 5.67 9.74 1.33
CA LYS A 7 5.35 10.58 0.16
C LYS A 7 4.51 9.85 -0.89
N ILE A 8 4.49 8.52 -0.92
CA ILE A 8 3.61 7.77 -1.85
C ILE A 8 2.13 8.07 -1.60
N PHE A 9 1.77 8.55 -0.40
CA PHE A 9 0.39 8.92 -0.04
C PHE A 9 0.05 10.40 -0.29
N ALA A 10 1.00 11.21 -0.77
CA ALA A 10 0.80 12.65 -0.96
C ALA A 10 -0.39 12.96 -1.90
N ASP A 11 -0.53 12.16 -2.96
CA ASP A 11 -1.59 12.30 -3.97
C ASP A 11 -2.75 11.31 -3.79
N MET A 12 -2.91 10.72 -2.59
CA MET A 12 -3.96 9.72 -2.35
C MET A 12 -5.36 10.24 -2.68
N LYS A 13 -5.67 11.49 -2.30
CA LYS A 13 -7.00 12.07 -2.51
C LYS A 13 -7.36 12.26 -3.99
N PRO A 14 -6.54 12.94 -4.81
CA PRO A 14 -6.84 13.05 -6.25
C PRO A 14 -6.86 11.68 -6.95
N MET A 15 -5.98 10.75 -6.58
CA MET A 15 -5.91 9.42 -7.21
C MET A 15 -7.09 8.50 -6.87
N MET A 16 -7.69 8.67 -5.68
CA MET A 16 -8.89 7.94 -5.28
C MET A 16 -10.20 8.63 -5.70
N LYS A 17 -10.13 9.86 -6.20
CA LYS A 17 -11.31 10.62 -6.65
C LYS A 17 -11.89 9.98 -7.91
N LYS A 18 -13.08 9.38 -7.79
CA LYS A 18 -13.80 8.70 -8.89
C LYS A 18 -12.98 7.53 -9.46
N LEU A 19 -12.60 6.58 -8.59
CA LEU A 19 -11.95 5.32 -8.92
C LEU A 19 -12.75 4.55 -9.99
N LYS A 20 -12.43 4.76 -11.27
CA LYS A 20 -13.01 4.09 -12.43
C LYS A 20 -11.93 3.30 -13.13
N LYS A 21 -12.31 2.22 -13.81
CA LYS A 21 -11.36 1.34 -14.52
C LYS A 21 -10.32 2.08 -15.37
N ALA A 22 -10.77 3.01 -16.21
CA ALA A 22 -9.87 3.75 -17.11
C ALA A 22 -8.89 4.66 -16.34
N SER A 23 -9.38 5.41 -15.35
CA SER A 23 -8.53 6.30 -14.55
C SER A 23 -7.62 5.51 -13.61
N TYR A 24 -8.07 4.36 -13.10
CA TYR A 24 -7.28 3.51 -12.23
C TYR A 24 -6.03 2.98 -12.94
N LYS A 25 -6.15 2.54 -14.20
CA LYS A 25 -4.98 2.13 -15.00
C LYS A 25 -3.97 3.27 -15.15
N VAL A 26 -4.43 4.43 -15.62
CA VAL A 26 -3.55 5.60 -15.83
C VAL A 26 -2.91 6.07 -14.51
N ASN A 27 -3.69 6.08 -13.42
CA ASN A 27 -3.18 6.46 -12.11
C ASN A 27 -2.17 5.45 -11.55
N MET A 28 -2.38 4.14 -11.77
CA MET A 28 -1.43 3.11 -11.35
C MET A 28 -0.12 3.22 -12.13
N GLU A 29 -0.18 3.45 -13.44
CA GLU A 29 1.01 3.66 -14.27
C GLU A 29 1.80 4.88 -13.76
N ALA A 30 1.14 6.02 -13.54
CA ALA A 30 1.77 7.21 -12.98
C ALA A 30 2.29 7.00 -11.54
N PHE A 31 1.60 6.20 -10.73
CA PHE A 31 2.03 5.85 -9.38
C PHE A 31 3.35 5.09 -9.39
N ILE A 32 3.45 4.07 -10.25
CA ILE A 32 4.67 3.26 -10.41
C ILE A 32 5.80 4.09 -11.02
N GLU A 33 5.50 4.96 -11.99
CA GLU A 33 6.50 5.86 -12.58
C GLU A 33 7.14 6.76 -11.51
N ASN A 34 6.33 7.36 -10.64
CA ASN A 34 6.80 8.31 -9.62
C ASN A 34 7.37 7.65 -8.36
N HIS A 35 6.83 6.49 -7.97
CA HIS A 35 7.10 5.87 -6.66
C HIS A 35 7.63 4.43 -6.74
N GLY A 36 7.75 3.85 -7.93
CA GLY A 36 8.16 2.46 -8.12
C GLY A 36 9.55 2.13 -7.59
N HIS A 37 10.40 3.14 -7.40
CA HIS A 37 11.70 2.96 -6.76
C HIS A 37 11.60 2.47 -5.32
N TYR A 38 10.56 2.85 -4.56
CA TYR A 38 10.35 2.34 -3.21
C TYR A 38 10.07 0.83 -3.23
N PHE A 39 9.21 0.36 -4.14
CA PHE A 39 8.89 -1.06 -4.23
C PHE A 39 10.08 -1.90 -4.69
N ARG A 40 10.95 -1.34 -5.56
CA ARG A 40 12.22 -1.97 -5.92
C ARG A 40 13.20 -2.02 -4.75
N GLU A 41 13.35 -0.93 -4.00
CA GLU A 41 14.18 -0.92 -2.79
C GLU A 41 13.70 -1.97 -1.77
N MET A 42 12.38 -2.13 -1.63
CA MET A 42 11.79 -3.16 -0.76
C MET A 42 12.19 -4.57 -1.18
N THR A 43 12.10 -4.88 -2.48
CA THR A 43 12.45 -6.19 -3.01
C THR A 43 13.95 -6.43 -2.96
N GLU A 44 14.77 -5.44 -3.31
CA GLU A 44 16.24 -5.53 -3.26
C GLU A 44 16.76 -5.72 -1.82
N TYR A 45 16.18 -5.02 -0.84
CA TYR A 45 16.53 -5.21 0.57
C TYR A 45 16.24 -6.64 1.03
N THR A 46 15.07 -7.17 0.67
CA THR A 46 14.64 -8.51 1.08
C THR A 46 15.42 -9.60 0.34
N GLU A 47 15.71 -9.42 -0.95
CA GLU A 47 16.47 -10.36 -1.77
C GLU A 47 17.88 -10.57 -1.22
N ASN A 48 18.56 -9.49 -0.84
CA ASN A 48 19.94 -9.50 -0.36
C ASN A 48 20.08 -9.95 1.11
N ALA A 49 18.97 -10.16 1.82
CA ALA A 49 19.00 -10.59 3.21
C ALA A 49 19.23 -12.10 3.33
N SER A 50 20.08 -12.50 4.29
CA SER A 50 20.26 -13.91 4.63
C SER A 50 19.02 -14.52 5.29
N ASP A 51 18.26 -13.70 6.02
CA ASP A 51 16.97 -14.04 6.60
C ASP A 51 15.90 -13.09 6.05
N LYS A 52 15.26 -13.53 4.97
CA LYS A 52 14.23 -12.76 4.25
C LYS A 52 12.98 -12.50 5.08
N GLU A 53 12.64 -13.42 5.98
CA GLU A 53 11.47 -13.32 6.86
C GLU A 53 11.67 -12.19 7.88
N THR A 54 12.86 -12.12 8.48
CA THR A 54 13.22 -11.01 9.38
C THR A 54 13.31 -9.70 8.61
N ALA A 55 13.92 -9.68 7.43
CA ALA A 55 14.03 -8.48 6.60
C ALA A 55 12.64 -7.91 6.22
N ALA A 56 11.70 -8.76 5.78
CA ALA A 56 10.36 -8.34 5.44
C ALA A 56 9.58 -7.77 6.64
N LYS A 57 9.78 -8.32 7.85
CA LYS A 57 9.19 -7.79 9.09
C LYS A 57 9.75 -6.41 9.46
N GLU A 58 11.06 -6.26 9.43
CA GLU A 58 11.73 -4.98 9.70
C GLU A 58 11.26 -3.90 8.73
N LEU A 59 11.19 -4.25 7.45
CA LEU A 59 10.67 -3.39 6.40
C LEU A 59 9.22 -2.98 6.67
N ALA A 60 8.35 -3.93 7.04
CA ALA A 60 6.96 -3.64 7.36
C ALA A 60 6.83 -2.69 8.57
N VAL A 61 7.67 -2.87 9.60
CA VAL A 61 7.73 -1.95 10.75
C VAL A 61 8.16 -0.55 10.29
N ASP A 62 9.27 -0.46 9.57
CA ASP A 62 9.84 0.81 9.11
C ASP A 62 8.87 1.60 8.21
N PHE A 63 8.24 0.92 7.24
CA PHE A 63 7.20 1.50 6.38
C PHE A 63 6.03 2.02 7.21
N THR A 64 5.47 1.18 8.08
CA THR A 64 4.26 1.54 8.84
C THR A 64 4.52 2.64 9.87
N ASP A 65 5.70 2.68 10.48
CA ASP A 65 6.08 3.72 11.42
C ASP A 65 6.24 5.08 10.71
N LYS A 66 6.94 5.12 9.57
CA LYS A 66 7.06 6.37 8.77
C LYS A 66 5.70 6.92 8.34
N VAL A 67 4.81 6.05 7.84
CA VAL A 67 3.46 6.47 7.44
C VAL A 67 2.64 6.89 8.66
N TYR A 68 2.72 6.16 9.77
CA TYR A 68 1.99 6.53 10.98
C TYR A 68 2.42 7.92 11.48
N ASP A 69 3.72 8.17 11.59
CA ASP A 69 4.29 9.41 12.10
C ASP A 69 3.95 10.61 11.19
N ALA A 70 3.86 10.39 9.89
CA ALA A 70 3.46 11.43 8.93
C ALA A 70 1.99 11.87 9.05
N TYR A 71 1.10 10.99 9.53
CA TYR A 71 -0.35 11.22 9.53
C TYR A 71 -0.99 11.30 10.93
N VAL A 72 -0.26 10.92 11.98
CA VAL A 72 -0.74 11.05 13.36
C VAL A 72 -0.93 12.53 13.71
N SER A 73 -2.08 12.89 14.27
CA SER A 73 -2.30 14.26 14.71
C SER A 73 -1.47 14.55 15.96
N PRO A 74 -0.58 15.57 15.96
CA PRO A 74 0.20 15.93 17.14
C PRO A 74 -0.68 16.33 18.33
N LYS A 75 -1.88 16.86 18.04
CA LYS A 75 -2.85 17.28 19.06
C LYS A 75 -3.68 16.11 19.60
N LYS A 76 -4.10 15.18 18.74
CA LYS A 76 -5.01 14.08 19.14
C LYS A 76 -4.26 12.79 19.53
N GLY A 77 -2.97 12.67 19.21
CA GLY A 77 -2.18 11.46 19.41
C GLY A 77 -2.69 10.25 18.60
N LYS A 78 -3.48 10.51 17.54
CA LYS A 78 -4.05 9.48 16.66
C LYS A 78 -4.33 10.06 15.28
N ILE A 79 -4.42 9.17 14.30
CA ILE A 79 -4.82 9.50 12.92
C ILE A 79 -6.33 9.78 12.92
N ASP A 80 -6.74 10.78 12.14
CA ASP A 80 -8.16 11.11 11.95
C ASP A 80 -8.88 9.98 11.20
N SER A 81 -10.11 9.64 11.59
CA SER A 81 -10.82 8.47 11.03
C SER A 81 -11.03 8.55 9.51
N ALA A 82 -11.25 9.76 8.97
CA ALA A 82 -11.39 9.94 7.52
C ALA A 82 -10.06 9.68 6.81
N VAL A 83 -8.97 10.20 7.37
CA VAL A 83 -7.61 9.98 6.86
C VAL A 83 -7.23 8.50 6.95
N GLN A 84 -7.55 7.82 8.06
CA GLN A 84 -7.32 6.38 8.20
C GLN A 84 -8.03 5.58 7.11
N THR A 85 -9.26 5.96 6.78
CA THR A 85 -10.04 5.32 5.72
C THR A 85 -9.40 5.53 4.36
N ASP A 86 -8.95 6.76 4.07
CA ASP A 86 -8.22 7.09 2.85
C ASP A 86 -6.91 6.26 2.74
N LEU A 87 -6.13 6.18 3.82
CA LEU A 87 -4.89 5.38 3.85
C LEU A 87 -5.18 3.90 3.60
N ASN A 88 -6.20 3.33 4.24
CA ASN A 88 -6.59 1.93 4.07
C ASN A 88 -6.98 1.64 2.61
N PHE A 89 -7.79 2.50 1.99
CA PHE A 89 -8.13 2.34 0.58
C PHE A 89 -6.90 2.48 -0.32
N PHE A 90 -6.02 3.43 -0.03
CA PHE A 90 -4.82 3.62 -0.84
C PHE A 90 -3.87 2.42 -0.75
N MET A 91 -3.75 1.80 0.42
CA MET A 91 -3.03 0.53 0.58
C MET A 91 -3.59 -0.56 -0.34
N ILE A 92 -4.91 -0.77 -0.30
CA ILE A 92 -5.60 -1.82 -1.08
C ILE A 92 -5.49 -1.56 -2.58
N TYR A 93 -5.71 -0.33 -3.03
CA TYR A 93 -5.80 -0.02 -4.45
C TYR A 93 -4.46 0.28 -5.11
N TYR A 94 -3.47 0.80 -4.38
CA TYR A 94 -2.23 1.26 -4.99
C TYR A 94 -0.98 0.58 -4.43
N VAL A 95 -0.81 0.54 -3.11
CA VAL A 95 0.46 0.07 -2.51
C VAL A 95 0.64 -1.44 -2.69
N PHE A 96 -0.30 -2.27 -2.25
CA PHE A 96 -0.15 -3.73 -2.41
C PHE A 96 -0.09 -4.17 -3.87
N PRO A 97 -0.95 -3.67 -4.76
CA PRO A 97 -0.86 -4.01 -6.17
C PRO A 97 0.49 -3.60 -6.78
N ALA A 98 1.03 -2.44 -6.41
CA ALA A 98 2.34 -2.00 -6.91
C ALA A 98 3.50 -2.86 -6.39
N ILE A 99 3.43 -3.33 -5.13
CA ILE A 99 4.40 -4.33 -4.61
C ILE A 99 4.32 -5.61 -5.44
N LEU A 100 3.12 -6.12 -5.70
CA LEU A 100 2.94 -7.37 -6.44
C LEU A 100 3.29 -7.24 -7.93
N LEU A 101 3.12 -6.05 -8.51
CA LEU A 101 3.54 -5.72 -9.89
C LEU A 101 5.07 -5.65 -10.07
N THR A 102 5.86 -5.72 -8.98
CA THR A 102 7.30 -5.93 -9.12
C THR A 102 7.64 -7.32 -9.70
N GLU A 103 6.68 -8.26 -9.62
CA GLU A 103 6.84 -9.67 -10.04
C GLU A 103 8.04 -10.38 -9.36
N HIS A 104 8.55 -9.82 -8.27
CA HIS A 104 9.67 -10.36 -7.53
C HIS A 104 9.22 -11.54 -6.66
N ASP A 105 10.07 -12.56 -6.50
CA ASP A 105 9.76 -13.78 -5.73
C ASP A 105 9.37 -13.47 -4.27
N ASP A 106 9.99 -12.44 -3.69
CA ASP A 106 9.73 -12.00 -2.31
C ASP A 106 8.56 -11.00 -2.19
N ALA A 107 7.92 -10.57 -3.29
CA ALA A 107 6.87 -9.55 -3.26
C ALA A 107 5.67 -9.95 -2.39
N LYS A 108 5.26 -11.22 -2.45
CA LYS A 108 4.17 -11.76 -1.62
C LYS A 108 4.54 -11.75 -0.13
N LEU A 109 5.76 -12.18 0.19
CA LEU A 109 6.29 -12.18 1.56
C LEU A 109 6.27 -10.76 2.16
N ILE A 110 6.75 -9.79 1.39
CA ILE A 110 6.73 -8.37 1.76
C ILE A 110 5.28 -7.89 1.98
N ALA A 111 4.38 -8.19 1.05
CA ALA A 111 2.97 -7.78 1.15
C ALA A 111 2.26 -8.41 2.36
N ASP A 112 2.53 -9.68 2.67
CA ASP A 112 1.96 -10.38 3.83
C ASP A 112 2.38 -9.73 5.15
N HIS A 113 3.68 -9.49 5.35
CA HIS A 113 4.19 -8.84 6.56
C HIS A 113 3.72 -7.40 6.68
N LEU A 114 3.71 -6.65 5.58
CA LEU A 114 3.19 -5.28 5.56
C LEU A 114 1.70 -5.24 5.89
N CYS A 115 0.89 -6.15 5.35
CA CYS A 115 -0.55 -6.23 5.63
C CYS A 115 -0.82 -6.59 7.09
N SER A 116 -0.10 -7.56 7.64
CA SER A 116 -0.21 -7.91 9.07
C SER A 116 0.14 -6.72 9.95
N ARG A 117 1.30 -6.11 9.69
CA ARG A 117 1.79 -4.98 10.49
C ARG A 117 0.88 -3.75 10.40
N TRP A 118 0.32 -3.48 9.22
CA TRP A 118 -0.66 -2.42 9.02
C TRP A 118 -1.89 -2.63 9.92
N GLY A 119 -2.41 -3.85 9.97
CA GLY A 119 -3.55 -4.21 10.83
C GLY A 119 -3.29 -4.13 12.34
N GLU A 120 -2.03 -4.25 12.76
CA GLU A 120 -1.59 -4.06 14.14
C GLU A 120 -1.43 -2.59 14.51
N LYS A 121 -0.76 -1.81 13.65
CA LYS A 121 -0.38 -0.42 13.92
C LYS A 121 -1.58 0.53 13.77
N PHE A 122 -2.41 0.32 12.75
CA PHE A 122 -3.49 1.23 12.41
C PHE A 122 -4.84 0.71 12.91
N LYS A 123 -5.61 1.57 13.59
CA LYS A 123 -6.89 1.18 14.19
C LYS A 123 -7.89 0.76 13.11
N ASN A 124 -8.63 -0.33 13.36
CA ASN A 124 -9.67 -0.85 12.45
C ASN A 124 -9.16 -1.07 11.01
N SER A 125 -7.89 -1.47 10.86
CA SER A 125 -7.22 -1.56 9.56
C SER A 125 -6.75 -2.97 9.24
N LYS A 126 -7.47 -4.00 9.74
CA LYS A 126 -7.32 -5.39 9.28
C LYS A 126 -7.90 -5.53 7.88
N ILE A 127 -7.16 -5.02 6.91
CA ILE A 127 -7.48 -5.05 5.49
C ILE A 127 -7.00 -6.36 4.86
N GLN A 128 -7.53 -6.67 3.70
CA GLN A 128 -7.01 -7.71 2.81
C GLN A 128 -6.49 -7.03 1.54
N TYR A 129 -5.58 -7.70 0.84
CA TYR A 129 -5.01 -7.20 -0.39
C TYR A 129 -5.14 -8.23 -1.52
N THR A 130 -4.97 -7.75 -2.75
CA THR A 130 -4.98 -8.54 -3.97
C THR A 130 -4.10 -7.87 -5.01
N ASP A 131 -3.76 -8.57 -6.08
CA ASP A 131 -2.95 -8.05 -7.19
C ASP A 131 -3.71 -7.06 -8.08
N TYR A 132 -2.95 -6.37 -8.93
CA TYR A 132 -3.47 -5.38 -9.85
C TYR A 132 -4.50 -5.95 -10.83
N ASP A 133 -4.25 -7.13 -11.41
CA ASP A 133 -5.11 -7.69 -12.45
C ASP A 133 -6.48 -8.06 -11.88
N SER A 134 -6.51 -8.69 -10.71
CA SER A 134 -7.72 -9.01 -9.95
C SER A 134 -8.52 -7.75 -9.62
N LEU A 135 -7.87 -6.70 -9.11
CA LEU A 135 -8.53 -5.41 -8.87
C LEU A 135 -9.04 -4.80 -10.18
N TYR A 136 -8.21 -4.74 -11.21
CA TYR A 136 -8.54 -4.13 -12.49
C TYR A 136 -9.76 -4.81 -13.12
N VAL A 137 -9.85 -6.14 -13.05
CA VAL A 137 -11.02 -6.91 -13.51
C VAL A 137 -12.25 -6.57 -12.68
N SER A 138 -12.16 -6.47 -11.35
CA SER A 138 -13.31 -6.17 -10.48
C SER A 138 -14.01 -4.84 -10.81
N PHE A 139 -13.31 -3.84 -11.37
CA PHE A 139 -13.96 -2.61 -11.85
C PHE A 139 -14.94 -2.82 -13.04
N ARG A 140 -14.83 -3.92 -13.81
CA ARG A 140 -15.82 -4.28 -14.85
C ARG A 140 -17.05 -4.94 -14.26
N GLU A 141 -16.91 -5.57 -13.11
CA GLU A 141 -18.02 -6.12 -12.36
C GLU A 141 -18.78 -4.94 -11.76
N LYS A 142 -19.71 -4.38 -12.54
CA LYS A 142 -20.96 -3.94 -11.91
C LYS A 142 -21.35 -5.12 -11.02
N ILE A 143 -21.38 -4.90 -9.72
CA ILE A 143 -22.13 -5.75 -8.80
C ILE A 143 -23.55 -5.81 -9.39
N PHE A 144 -23.82 -6.85 -10.17
CA PHE A 144 -25.16 -7.23 -10.54
C PHE A 144 -25.74 -7.91 -9.31
N GLY A 145 -26.35 -7.09 -8.46
CA GLY A 145 -27.13 -7.53 -7.32
C GLY A 145 -26.33 -7.61 -6.03
N ILE A 146 -26.41 -6.56 -5.21
CA ILE A 146 -26.90 -6.58 -3.82
C ILE A 146 -27.01 -5.09 -3.43
N PHE A 147 -28.21 -4.54 -3.65
CA PHE A 147 -28.82 -3.49 -2.84
C PHE A 147 -29.96 -4.15 -2.07
#